data_AF-D6Z9P7-F1
#
_entry.id   AF-D6Z9P7-F1
#
_cell.length_a   1.000
_cell.length_b   1.000
_cell.length_c   1.000
_cell.angle_alpha   90.00
_cell.angle_beta   90.00
_cell.angle_gamma   90.00
#
_symmetry.space_group_name_H-M   'P 1'
#
loop_
_entity.id
_entity.type
_entity.pdbx_description
1 polymer ?
#
loop_
_entity_poly.entity_id
_entity_poly.type
_entity_poly.pdbx_seq_one_letter_code
_entity_poly.pdbx_strand_id
1 'polypeptide(L)'
;MTDPYGLPVGSDVRQGARGFPEWVYALGAAFGLDASTYPGHQERAGLNQGIDWWPKGRADMTGASYTPAQRLALGRFALWAGTQPGVEQVIWCDPVSGVKTGFFMGERVGPGTAQPGYYRDDWSGHTGHVHTRIVRALAAPDDIGQEGNSMPLWGVDISNNNGAVDLAQVKAEGFDFVAAKVTEGTGFKDSYWPRNRDAARANDLILIGYHYVRDGDAEGQAANLAAHIGDTSVPVALDFESGSGGYANFQAVKSAVERRGMRVALSYIPRWYWQRIGSPDISDAPGLWASAYVNGTGYASVLYPGDEWSGWQPYGGGEPKILQFSSSAHVAGKSVDVNAFRGAREELLSLLGATAPAQPTASLDQLVLDQLVGPGFHGWPQLDNKSVVDFLASWREEQRTANKAMADALALLLKGTTQ
;
A
#
# COMPACT_ATOMS: atom_id res chain seq x y z
N MET A 1 -8.84 -30.51 8.51
CA MET A 1 -8.80 -31.04 7.12
C MET A 1 -10.02 -30.48 6.42
N THR A 2 -9.86 -29.75 5.32
CA THR A 2 -10.98 -29.14 4.59
C THR A 2 -11.70 -30.16 3.70
N ASP A 3 -13.02 -30.04 3.58
CA ASP A 3 -13.86 -30.97 2.82
C ASP A 3 -13.55 -30.94 1.31
N PRO A 4 -13.68 -32.05 0.58
CA PRO A 4 -13.54 -32.06 -0.87
C PRO A 4 -14.61 -31.14 -1.52
N TYR A 5 -14.23 -30.47 -2.60
CA TYR A 5 -15.12 -29.56 -3.33
C TYR A 5 -15.28 -30.00 -4.79
N GLY A 6 -16.51 -29.84 -5.29
CA GLY A 6 -16.88 -29.94 -6.69
C GLY A 6 -18.40 -29.87 -6.82
N LEU A 7 -18.89 -29.06 -7.75
CA LEU A 7 -20.31 -29.01 -8.10
C LEU A 7 -20.67 -30.16 -9.05
N PRO A 8 -21.95 -30.50 -9.23
CA PRO A 8 -22.38 -31.42 -10.27
C PRO A 8 -21.88 -30.98 -11.66
N VAL A 9 -21.49 -31.94 -12.49
CA VAL A 9 -21.23 -31.70 -13.92
C VAL A 9 -22.43 -31.00 -14.57
N GLY A 10 -22.16 -29.99 -15.39
CA GLY A 10 -23.16 -29.16 -16.04
C GLY A 10 -23.70 -28.01 -15.17
N SER A 11 -23.11 -27.75 -14.00
CA SER A 11 -23.51 -26.61 -13.16
C SER A 11 -23.28 -25.28 -13.87
N ASP A 12 -24.28 -24.40 -13.82
CA ASP A 12 -24.23 -23.04 -14.36
C ASP A 12 -24.62 -22.04 -13.26
N VAL A 13 -23.64 -21.31 -12.75
CA VAL A 13 -23.84 -20.29 -11.72
C VAL A 13 -23.09 -19.05 -12.19
N ARG A 14 -23.80 -17.98 -12.55
CA ARG A 14 -23.17 -16.77 -13.11
C ARG A 14 -23.14 -15.65 -12.10
N GLN A 15 -21.98 -15.00 -11.99
CA GLN A 15 -21.81 -13.64 -11.46
C GLN A 15 -22.47 -13.43 -10.10
N GLY A 16 -22.11 -14.29 -9.13
CA GLY A 16 -22.61 -14.18 -7.76
C GLY A 16 -24.05 -14.70 -7.56
N ALA A 17 -24.67 -15.30 -8.59
CA ALA A 17 -25.93 -16.00 -8.43
C ALA A 17 -25.82 -17.14 -7.40
N ARG A 18 -26.97 -17.53 -6.84
CA ARG A 18 -27.07 -18.66 -5.90
C ARG A 18 -26.77 -19.98 -6.61
N GLY A 19 -25.98 -20.85 -5.99
CA GLY A 19 -25.63 -22.16 -6.52
C GLY A 19 -24.26 -22.71 -6.08
N PHE A 20 -23.40 -21.88 -5.49
CA PHE A 20 -22.16 -22.33 -4.85
C PHE A 20 -22.36 -22.70 -3.38
N PRO A 21 -21.43 -23.46 -2.76
CA PRO A 21 -21.34 -23.58 -1.32
C PRO A 21 -21.00 -22.22 -0.66
N GLU A 22 -21.40 -22.03 0.59
CA GLU A 22 -21.23 -20.77 1.35
C GLU A 22 -19.79 -20.25 1.38
N TRP A 23 -18.79 -21.14 1.45
CA TRP A 23 -17.38 -20.72 1.48
C TRP A 23 -16.95 -19.95 0.23
N VAL A 24 -17.57 -20.21 -0.93
CA VAL A 24 -17.29 -19.48 -2.18
C VAL A 24 -17.80 -18.05 -2.09
N TYR A 25 -18.99 -17.84 -1.50
CA TYR A 25 -19.54 -16.50 -1.28
C TYR A 25 -18.76 -15.73 -0.22
N ALA A 26 -18.36 -16.40 0.86
CA ALA A 26 -17.50 -15.81 1.88
C ALA A 26 -16.16 -15.37 1.27
N LEU A 27 -15.58 -16.21 0.41
CA LEU A 27 -14.34 -15.89 -0.30
C LEU A 27 -14.51 -14.73 -1.28
N GLY A 28 -15.60 -14.72 -2.06
CA GLY A 28 -15.94 -13.61 -2.96
C GLY A 28 -16.13 -12.30 -2.19
N ALA A 29 -16.84 -12.34 -1.07
CA ALA A 29 -17.04 -11.18 -0.21
C ALA A 29 -15.73 -10.61 0.33
N ALA A 30 -14.80 -11.48 0.76
CA ALA A 30 -13.48 -11.05 1.24
C ALA A 30 -12.71 -10.24 0.18
N PHE A 31 -12.69 -10.69 -1.07
CA PHE A 31 -11.92 -10.01 -2.12
C PHE A 31 -12.73 -8.99 -2.94
N GLY A 32 -14.01 -8.78 -2.63
CA GLY A 32 -14.90 -7.92 -3.44
C GLY A 32 -15.16 -8.49 -4.83
N LEU A 33 -15.29 -9.82 -4.94
CA LEU A 33 -15.44 -10.58 -6.16
C LEU A 33 -16.76 -11.37 -6.21
N ASP A 34 -17.27 -11.60 -7.41
CA ASP A 34 -18.34 -12.53 -7.71
C ASP A 34 -17.79 -13.78 -8.41
N ALA A 35 -18.21 -14.95 -7.95
CA ALA A 35 -17.85 -16.23 -8.52
C ALA A 35 -18.78 -16.61 -9.69
N SER A 36 -18.21 -17.30 -10.69
CA SER A 36 -18.95 -17.89 -11.80
C SER A 36 -18.43 -19.29 -12.15
N THR A 37 -19.33 -20.19 -12.55
CA THR A 37 -19.00 -21.45 -13.23
C THR A 37 -20.04 -21.76 -14.30
N TYR A 38 -19.73 -22.69 -15.19
CA TYR A 38 -20.56 -23.04 -16.34
C TYR A 38 -20.33 -24.49 -16.79
N PRO A 39 -21.21 -25.05 -17.64
CA PRO A 39 -21.03 -26.40 -18.17
C PRO A 39 -19.69 -26.56 -18.89
N GLY A 40 -18.95 -27.61 -18.57
CA GLY A 40 -17.60 -27.88 -19.10
C GLY A 40 -16.47 -27.18 -18.35
N HIS A 41 -16.76 -26.36 -17.34
CA HIS A 41 -15.76 -25.60 -16.61
C HIS A 41 -14.93 -26.49 -15.67
N GLN A 42 -13.76 -26.91 -16.14
CA GLN A 42 -12.84 -27.79 -15.39
C GLN A 42 -13.53 -29.08 -14.89
N GLU A 43 -14.41 -29.65 -15.71
CA GLU A 43 -15.13 -30.88 -15.39
C GLU A 43 -14.20 -32.09 -15.49
N ARG A 44 -13.69 -32.54 -14.34
CA ARG A 44 -12.80 -33.70 -14.23
C ARG A 44 -13.24 -34.57 -13.07
N ALA A 45 -13.01 -35.88 -13.19
CA ALA A 45 -13.42 -36.86 -12.18
C ALA A 45 -14.93 -36.80 -11.80
N GLY A 46 -15.79 -36.37 -12.73
CA GLY A 46 -17.23 -36.29 -12.52
C GLY A 46 -17.71 -35.08 -11.72
N LEU A 47 -16.86 -34.06 -11.53
CA LEU A 47 -17.17 -32.84 -10.78
C LEU A 47 -16.80 -31.59 -11.59
N ASN A 48 -17.60 -30.53 -11.47
CA ASN A 48 -17.28 -29.18 -11.94
C ASN A 48 -16.52 -28.44 -10.83
N GLN A 49 -15.25 -28.15 -11.08
CA GLN A 49 -14.30 -27.61 -10.10
C GLN A 49 -13.69 -26.27 -10.53
N GLY A 50 -14.16 -25.72 -11.65
CA GLY A 50 -13.74 -24.44 -12.15
C GLY A 50 -14.52 -23.32 -11.49
N ILE A 51 -13.82 -22.26 -11.09
CA ILE A 51 -14.45 -21.01 -10.67
C ILE A 51 -13.69 -19.84 -11.29
N ASP A 52 -14.45 -18.99 -12.00
CA ASP A 52 -13.97 -17.72 -12.53
C ASP A 52 -14.42 -16.61 -11.59
N TRP A 53 -13.48 -15.76 -11.22
CA TRP A 53 -13.69 -14.70 -10.23
C TRP A 53 -13.60 -13.34 -10.88
N TRP A 54 -14.64 -12.55 -10.67
CA TRP A 54 -14.88 -11.27 -11.32
C TRP A 54 -15.01 -10.16 -10.29
N PRO A 55 -14.67 -8.90 -10.58
CA PRO A 55 -15.03 -7.81 -9.68
C PRO A 55 -16.53 -7.78 -9.45
N LYS A 56 -16.95 -7.61 -8.19
CA LYS A 56 -18.36 -7.67 -7.81
C LYS A 56 -19.23 -6.73 -8.65
N GLY A 57 -20.31 -7.27 -9.21
CA GLY A 57 -21.25 -6.57 -10.09
C GLY A 57 -20.69 -6.24 -11.48
N ARG A 58 -19.53 -6.78 -11.88
CA ARG A 58 -18.95 -6.54 -13.21
C ARG A 58 -18.42 -7.82 -13.86
N ALA A 59 -18.81 -8.06 -15.10
CA ALA A 59 -18.20 -9.09 -15.93
C ALA A 59 -17.78 -8.47 -17.27
N ASP A 60 -16.47 -8.38 -17.47
CA ASP A 60 -15.86 -7.87 -18.69
C ASP A 60 -14.66 -8.73 -19.01
N MET A 61 -14.77 -9.55 -20.06
CA MET A 61 -13.76 -10.54 -20.42
C MET A 61 -12.40 -9.94 -20.76
N THR A 62 -12.39 -8.66 -21.14
CA THR A 62 -11.17 -7.94 -21.46
C THR A 62 -10.54 -7.29 -20.23
N GLY A 63 -11.35 -7.02 -19.19
CA GLY A 63 -10.97 -6.21 -18.03
C GLY A 63 -10.74 -4.73 -18.33
N ALA A 64 -11.06 -4.26 -19.54
CA ALA A 64 -10.84 -2.89 -19.98
C ALA A 64 -11.70 -1.87 -19.21
N SER A 65 -12.88 -2.28 -18.76
CA SER A 65 -13.80 -1.45 -17.96
C SER A 65 -13.50 -1.44 -16.47
N TYR A 66 -12.47 -2.17 -16.01
CA TYR A 66 -12.14 -2.26 -14.59
C TYR A 66 -11.31 -1.10 -14.10
N THR A 67 -11.67 -0.61 -12.91
CA THR A 67 -10.87 0.38 -12.20
C THR A 67 -9.55 -0.23 -11.74
N PRO A 68 -8.52 0.59 -11.45
CA PRO A 68 -7.28 0.10 -10.86
C PRO A 68 -7.49 -0.73 -9.59
N ALA A 69 -8.42 -0.32 -8.71
CA ALA A 69 -8.75 -1.05 -7.49
C ALA A 69 -9.33 -2.44 -7.77
N GLN A 70 -10.19 -2.58 -8.79
CA GLN A 70 -10.77 -3.86 -9.19
C GLN A 70 -9.71 -4.82 -9.78
N ARG A 71 -8.80 -4.30 -10.61
CA ARG A 71 -7.67 -5.10 -11.13
C ARG A 71 -6.71 -5.53 -10.02
N LEU A 72 -6.47 -4.66 -9.05
CA LEU A 72 -5.66 -4.99 -7.87
C LEU A 72 -6.33 -6.09 -7.00
N ALA A 73 -7.65 -6.04 -6.82
CA ALA A 73 -8.40 -7.07 -6.10
C ALA A 73 -8.25 -8.45 -6.76
N LEU A 74 -8.37 -8.53 -8.09
CA LEU A 74 -8.13 -9.75 -8.87
C LEU A 74 -6.68 -10.25 -8.70
N GLY A 75 -5.69 -9.35 -8.81
CA GLY A 75 -4.28 -9.71 -8.61
C GLY A 75 -3.97 -10.25 -7.21
N ARG A 76 -4.50 -9.60 -6.16
CA ARG A 76 -4.36 -10.05 -4.76
C ARG A 76 -5.00 -11.42 -4.56
N PHE A 77 -6.22 -11.61 -5.09
CA PHE A 77 -6.92 -12.90 -5.01
C PHE A 77 -6.13 -14.00 -5.73
N ALA A 78 -5.63 -13.76 -6.93
CA ALA A 78 -4.85 -14.75 -7.69
C ALA A 78 -3.58 -15.19 -6.93
N LEU A 79 -2.86 -14.24 -6.33
CA LEU A 79 -1.68 -14.53 -5.52
C LEU A 79 -2.02 -15.34 -4.27
N TRP A 80 -3.09 -14.97 -3.56
CA TRP A 80 -3.54 -15.68 -2.37
C TRP A 80 -4.00 -17.09 -2.71
N ALA A 81 -4.91 -17.23 -3.68
CA ALA A 81 -5.52 -18.50 -4.07
C ALA A 81 -4.46 -19.53 -4.50
N GLY A 82 -3.43 -19.09 -5.23
CA GLY A 82 -2.37 -19.98 -5.69
C GLY A 82 -1.51 -20.60 -4.59
N THR A 83 -1.55 -20.03 -3.38
CA THR A 83 -0.83 -20.57 -2.21
C THR A 83 -1.70 -21.48 -1.33
N GLN A 84 -3.00 -21.59 -1.63
CA GLN A 84 -3.92 -22.33 -0.78
C GLN A 84 -3.86 -23.85 -1.05
N PRO A 85 -3.85 -24.68 0.02
CA PRO A 85 -4.01 -26.12 -0.14
C PRO A 85 -5.33 -26.48 -0.83
N GLY A 86 -5.26 -27.26 -1.92
CA GLY A 86 -6.44 -27.66 -2.67
C GLY A 86 -6.82 -26.74 -3.84
N VAL A 87 -6.00 -25.74 -4.15
CA VAL A 87 -6.07 -24.99 -5.41
C VAL A 87 -5.05 -25.58 -6.38
N GLU A 88 -5.54 -26.18 -7.47
CA GLU A 88 -4.70 -26.86 -8.44
C GLU A 88 -4.24 -25.94 -9.57
N GLN A 89 -5.05 -24.94 -9.92
CA GLN A 89 -4.74 -24.00 -11.00
C GLN A 89 -5.18 -22.59 -10.64
N VAL A 90 -4.35 -21.60 -10.97
CA VAL A 90 -4.71 -20.18 -10.99
C VAL A 90 -4.14 -19.54 -12.26
N ILE A 91 -4.96 -18.77 -12.98
CA ILE A 91 -4.55 -18.02 -14.17
C ILE A 91 -5.13 -16.62 -14.10
N TRP A 92 -4.26 -15.61 -14.13
CA TRP A 92 -4.63 -14.19 -14.20
C TRP A 92 -3.59 -13.40 -15.00
N CYS A 93 -4.04 -12.49 -15.86
CA CYS A 93 -3.18 -11.55 -16.57
C CYS A 93 -3.76 -10.14 -16.45
N ASP A 94 -3.09 -9.22 -15.78
CA ASP A 94 -3.56 -7.83 -15.71
C ASP A 94 -3.58 -7.20 -17.12
N PRO A 95 -4.74 -6.72 -17.62
CA PRO A 95 -4.88 -6.21 -18.98
C PRO A 95 -4.09 -4.93 -19.25
N VAL A 96 -3.72 -4.18 -18.20
CA VAL A 96 -3.01 -2.90 -18.34
C VAL A 96 -1.52 -3.08 -18.13
N SER A 97 -1.10 -3.73 -17.04
CA SER A 97 0.32 -3.92 -16.74
C SER A 97 0.94 -5.10 -17.47
N GLY A 98 0.12 -6.05 -17.96
CA GLY A 98 0.59 -7.29 -18.58
C GLY A 98 1.19 -8.29 -17.58
N VAL A 99 1.12 -8.01 -16.28
CA VAL A 99 1.58 -8.88 -15.20
C VAL A 99 0.76 -10.17 -15.18
N LYS A 100 1.46 -11.31 -15.19
CA LYS A 100 0.87 -12.65 -15.23
C LYS A 100 1.07 -13.34 -13.90
N THR A 101 -0.02 -13.80 -13.29
CA THR A 101 -0.01 -14.60 -12.06
C THR A 101 -0.52 -16.00 -12.39
N GLY A 102 0.38 -16.98 -12.33
CA GLY A 102 0.09 -18.37 -12.62
C GLY A 102 0.49 -19.29 -11.49
N PHE A 103 -0.39 -20.23 -11.15
CA PHE A 103 -0.04 -21.35 -10.29
C PHE A 103 -0.52 -22.68 -10.88
N PHE A 104 0.26 -23.72 -10.64
CA PHE A 104 -0.10 -25.10 -10.92
C PHE A 104 0.35 -25.99 -9.76
N MET A 105 -0.59 -26.71 -9.14
CA MET A 105 -0.33 -27.61 -8.00
C MET A 105 0.48 -26.94 -6.87
N GLY A 106 0.16 -25.67 -6.57
CA GLY A 106 0.83 -24.88 -5.53
C GLY A 106 2.16 -24.24 -5.94
N GLU A 107 2.70 -24.55 -7.14
CA GLU A 107 3.92 -23.94 -7.64
C GLU A 107 3.63 -22.73 -8.53
N ARG A 108 4.44 -21.67 -8.42
CA ARG A 108 4.36 -20.53 -9.36
C ARG A 108 4.82 -20.97 -10.76
N VAL A 109 4.03 -20.62 -11.76
CA VAL A 109 4.32 -20.90 -13.18
C VAL A 109 4.08 -19.66 -14.05
N GLY A 110 4.66 -19.63 -15.25
CA GLY A 110 4.62 -18.46 -16.14
C GLY A 110 5.89 -17.61 -16.09
N PRO A 111 5.93 -16.47 -16.80
CA PRO A 111 7.16 -15.69 -16.99
C PRO A 111 7.88 -15.38 -15.68
N GLY A 112 9.21 -15.56 -15.67
CA GLY A 112 10.03 -15.34 -14.47
C GLY A 112 10.07 -16.49 -13.47
N THR A 113 9.44 -17.64 -13.78
CA THR A 113 9.50 -18.86 -12.96
C THR A 113 10.36 -19.95 -13.62
N ALA A 114 10.53 -21.08 -12.94
CA ALA A 114 11.16 -22.27 -13.51
C ALA A 114 10.38 -22.86 -14.72
N GLN A 115 9.10 -22.51 -14.87
CA GLN A 115 8.22 -22.97 -15.94
C GLN A 115 7.64 -21.77 -16.73
N PRO A 116 8.48 -21.02 -17.47
CA PRO A 116 8.09 -19.73 -18.04
C PRO A 116 6.98 -19.79 -19.10
N GLY A 117 6.84 -20.94 -19.77
CA GLY A 117 5.86 -21.15 -20.84
C GLY A 117 4.57 -21.85 -20.43
N TYR A 118 4.36 -22.16 -19.15
CA TYR A 118 3.34 -23.12 -18.71
C TYR A 118 1.90 -22.78 -19.17
N TYR A 119 1.51 -21.51 -19.11
CA TYR A 119 0.19 -21.01 -19.55
C TYR A 119 0.31 -20.02 -20.72
N ARG A 120 1.35 -20.16 -21.55
CA ARG A 120 1.66 -19.18 -22.63
C ARG A 120 0.45 -18.90 -23.55
N ASP A 121 -0.36 -19.93 -23.79
CA ASP A 121 -1.49 -19.91 -24.72
C ASP A 121 -2.80 -19.48 -24.03
N ASP A 122 -2.81 -19.42 -22.69
CA ASP A 122 -4.01 -19.11 -21.90
C ASP A 122 -4.10 -17.63 -21.49
N TRP A 123 -2.96 -16.92 -21.38
CA TRP A 123 -2.91 -15.59 -20.79
C TRP A 123 -3.86 -14.57 -21.40
N SER A 124 -4.02 -14.57 -22.73
CA SER A 124 -4.86 -13.62 -23.45
C SER A 124 -6.36 -13.79 -23.15
N GLY A 125 -6.79 -14.98 -22.71
CA GLY A 125 -8.16 -15.24 -22.31
C GLY A 125 -8.49 -14.86 -20.87
N HIS A 126 -7.47 -14.57 -20.05
CA HIS A 126 -7.61 -14.43 -18.58
C HIS A 126 -7.30 -13.01 -18.10
N THR A 127 -7.74 -12.01 -18.87
CA THR A 127 -7.53 -10.59 -18.54
C THR A 127 -8.72 -9.92 -17.85
N GLY A 128 -9.90 -10.54 -17.93
CA GLY A 128 -11.13 -10.08 -17.29
C GLY A 128 -11.50 -10.79 -15.99
N HIS A 129 -10.83 -11.89 -15.65
CA HIS A 129 -11.18 -12.69 -14.48
C HIS A 129 -9.98 -13.50 -14.00
N VAL A 130 -9.98 -13.89 -12.73
CA VAL A 130 -9.08 -14.93 -12.24
C VAL A 130 -9.74 -16.27 -12.46
N HIS A 131 -9.12 -17.15 -13.23
CA HIS A 131 -9.56 -18.54 -13.35
C HIS A 131 -8.92 -19.37 -12.25
N THR A 132 -9.71 -20.23 -11.62
CA THR A 132 -9.24 -21.18 -10.61
C THR A 132 -9.78 -22.58 -10.84
N ARG A 133 -8.97 -23.58 -10.49
CA ARG A 133 -9.42 -24.96 -10.27
C ARG A 133 -9.23 -25.31 -8.80
N ILE A 134 -10.33 -25.56 -8.10
CA ILE A 134 -10.33 -25.80 -6.66
C ILE A 134 -10.91 -27.20 -6.42
N VAL A 135 -10.23 -28.01 -5.61
CA VAL A 135 -10.63 -29.40 -5.33
C VAL A 135 -11.01 -29.67 -3.89
N ARG A 136 -10.85 -28.66 -3.02
CA ARG A 136 -11.26 -28.70 -1.61
C ARG A 136 -11.85 -27.36 -1.22
N ALA A 137 -12.81 -27.37 -0.30
CA ALA A 137 -13.32 -26.15 0.30
C ALA A 137 -12.14 -25.34 0.85
N LEU A 138 -12.11 -24.07 0.50
CA LEU A 138 -11.16 -23.14 1.07
C LEU A 138 -11.83 -22.52 2.29
N ALA A 139 -11.07 -22.37 3.37
CA ALA A 139 -11.44 -21.34 4.32
C ALA A 139 -11.38 -20.03 3.53
N ALA A 140 -12.46 -19.24 3.59
CA ALA A 140 -12.27 -17.81 3.34
C ALA A 140 -11.11 -17.35 4.23
N PRO A 141 -10.26 -16.43 3.79
CA PRO A 141 -9.27 -15.85 4.70
C PRO A 141 -10.00 -15.49 5.98
N ASP A 142 -9.59 -16.07 7.11
CA ASP A 142 -10.13 -15.68 8.40
C ASP A 142 -9.89 -14.17 8.47
N ASP A 143 -10.98 -13.42 8.36
CA ASP A 143 -11.04 -11.99 8.56
C ASP A 143 -10.05 -11.11 7.74
N ILE A 144 -10.58 -10.34 6.77
CA ILE A 144 -10.00 -9.02 6.43
C ILE A 144 -10.37 -8.01 7.55
N GLY A 145 -10.20 -8.42 8.80
CA GLY A 145 -10.69 -7.78 10.01
C GLY A 145 -10.55 -8.68 11.23
N GLN A 146 -9.30 -8.99 11.61
CA GLN A 146 -8.84 -9.69 12.83
C GLN A 146 -8.32 -11.15 12.70
N GLU A 147 -6.98 -11.21 12.62
CA GLU A 147 -6.02 -12.27 12.97
C GLU A 147 -5.92 -13.53 12.09
N GLY A 148 -4.86 -13.56 11.24
CA GLY A 148 -4.33 -14.84 10.78
C GLY A 148 -3.45 -14.89 9.52
N ASN A 149 -3.25 -13.79 8.79
CA ASN A 149 -2.03 -13.43 8.00
C ASN A 149 -2.36 -12.18 7.16
N SER A 150 -2.68 -11.06 7.83
CA SER A 150 -2.58 -9.74 7.20
C SER A 150 -1.12 -9.53 6.86
N MET A 151 -0.77 -9.34 5.58
CA MET A 151 0.54 -8.76 5.29
C MET A 151 0.66 -7.48 6.14
N PRO A 152 1.71 -7.34 6.97
CA PRO A 152 1.84 -6.17 7.81
C PRO A 152 1.86 -4.93 6.93
N LEU A 153 1.34 -3.81 7.43
CA LEU A 153 1.59 -2.55 6.75
C LEU A 153 3.08 -2.27 6.82
N TRP A 154 3.66 -2.01 5.66
CA TRP A 154 5.06 -1.63 5.56
C TRP A 154 5.21 -0.14 5.71
N GLY A 155 6.25 0.26 6.43
CA GLY A 155 6.67 1.65 6.47
C GLY A 155 8.17 1.79 6.35
N VAL A 156 8.58 2.99 5.94
CA VAL A 156 9.97 3.41 5.99
C VAL A 156 10.15 4.44 7.07
N ASP A 157 11.35 4.51 7.65
CA ASP A 157 11.77 5.69 8.39
C ASP A 157 13.02 6.32 7.78
N ILE A 158 12.99 7.65 7.67
CA ILE A 158 13.94 8.42 6.85
C ILE A 158 14.39 9.70 7.56
N SER A 159 15.61 10.12 7.24
CA SER A 159 16.22 11.35 7.73
C SER A 159 17.07 12.02 6.66
N ASN A 160 17.73 13.13 7.03
CA ASN A 160 18.76 13.78 6.24
C ASN A 160 19.88 12.83 5.77
N ASN A 161 20.12 11.72 6.47
CA ASN A 161 21.13 10.73 6.07
C ASN A 161 20.75 9.96 4.80
N ASN A 162 19.46 9.84 4.49
CA ASN A 162 18.99 9.18 3.26
C ASN A 162 18.99 10.13 2.05
N GLY A 163 19.10 11.44 2.30
CA GLY A 163 18.96 12.49 1.29
C GLY A 163 17.54 12.52 0.69
N ALA A 164 17.45 12.88 -0.59
CA ALA A 164 16.17 12.93 -1.30
C ALA A 164 15.66 11.52 -1.66
N VAL A 165 14.73 10.99 -0.86
CA VAL A 165 14.00 9.73 -1.15
C VAL A 165 12.77 10.02 -2.02
N ASP A 166 12.49 9.16 -2.99
CA ASP A 166 11.30 9.27 -3.84
C ASP A 166 10.10 8.58 -3.17
N LEU A 167 9.26 9.37 -2.49
CA LEU A 167 8.11 8.85 -1.77
C LEU A 167 6.96 8.37 -2.69
N ALA A 168 6.93 8.79 -3.95
CA ALA A 168 5.99 8.23 -4.92
C ALA A 168 6.39 6.80 -5.27
N GLN A 169 7.69 6.57 -5.50
CA GLN A 169 8.22 5.23 -5.70
C GLN A 169 8.08 4.35 -4.44
N VAL A 170 8.29 4.91 -3.24
CA VAL A 170 8.01 4.19 -1.96
C VAL A 170 6.56 3.69 -1.92
N LYS A 171 5.58 4.55 -2.24
CA LYS A 171 4.17 4.13 -2.31
C LYS A 171 3.93 3.07 -3.38
N ALA A 172 4.54 3.23 -4.56
CA ALA A 172 4.43 2.28 -5.66
C ALA A 172 5.03 0.90 -5.32
N GLU A 173 6.02 0.84 -4.44
CA GLU A 173 6.63 -0.39 -3.93
C GLU A 173 5.82 -1.07 -2.81
N GLY A 174 4.68 -0.50 -2.42
CA GLY A 174 3.72 -1.12 -1.50
C GLY A 174 3.89 -0.72 -0.03
N PHE A 175 4.56 0.40 0.25
CA PHE A 175 4.62 0.98 1.60
C PHE A 175 3.44 1.91 1.86
N ASP A 176 2.97 1.94 3.11
CA ASP A 176 1.75 2.65 3.51
C ASP A 176 1.97 3.79 4.49
N PHE A 177 3.10 3.78 5.21
CA PHE A 177 3.47 4.84 6.13
C PHE A 177 4.94 5.24 6.02
N VAL A 178 5.24 6.46 6.45
CA VAL A 178 6.58 7.02 6.54
C VAL A 178 6.76 7.77 7.84
N ALA A 179 7.81 7.44 8.58
CA ALA A 179 8.29 8.23 9.70
C ALA A 179 9.51 9.06 9.27
N ALA A 180 9.38 10.38 9.24
CA ALA A 180 10.45 11.27 8.81
C ALA A 180 10.98 12.11 9.98
N LYS A 181 12.31 12.23 10.08
CA LYS A 181 12.96 13.03 11.11
C LYS A 181 12.53 14.48 10.97
N VAL A 182 12.17 15.09 12.10
CA VAL A 182 11.85 16.52 12.18
C VAL A 182 13.01 17.24 12.85
N THR A 183 13.37 16.82 14.06
CA THR A 183 14.39 17.48 14.88
C THR A 183 15.18 16.50 15.73
N GLU A 184 16.28 16.97 16.30
CA GLU A 184 17.06 16.26 17.30
C GLU A 184 17.54 17.23 18.37
N GLY A 185 17.36 16.85 19.64
CA GLY A 185 17.76 17.68 20.77
C GLY A 185 17.21 19.11 20.68
N THR A 186 17.93 20.06 21.26
CA THR A 186 17.48 21.46 21.37
C THR A 186 17.75 22.32 20.13
N GLY A 187 18.49 21.82 19.13
CA GLY A 187 19.00 22.67 18.05
C GLY A 187 19.01 22.10 16.64
N PHE A 188 19.05 20.77 16.46
CA PHE A 188 19.10 20.20 15.11
C PHE A 188 17.71 20.16 14.50
N LYS A 189 17.62 20.59 13.23
CA LYS A 189 16.41 20.56 12.40
C LYS A 189 16.73 19.84 11.10
N ASP A 190 15.95 18.82 10.78
CA ASP A 190 16.15 18.06 9.56
C ASP A 190 15.74 18.89 8.34
N SER A 191 16.68 19.17 7.44
CA SER A 191 16.44 20.00 6.26
C SER A 191 15.52 19.34 5.22
N TYR A 192 15.36 18.01 5.27
CA TYR A 192 14.50 17.26 4.36
C TYR A 192 13.06 17.12 4.86
N TRP A 193 12.80 17.44 6.15
CA TRP A 193 11.46 17.34 6.74
C TRP A 193 10.35 17.98 5.88
N PRO A 194 10.44 19.25 5.43
CA PRO A 194 9.35 19.86 4.66
C PRO A 194 9.06 19.11 3.37
N ARG A 195 10.11 18.69 2.63
CA ARG A 195 9.99 17.89 1.41
C ARG A 195 9.32 16.55 1.70
N ASN A 196 9.79 15.84 2.73
CA ASN A 196 9.29 14.52 3.08
C ASN A 196 7.83 14.58 3.54
N ARG A 197 7.46 15.57 4.36
CA ARG A 197 6.07 15.84 4.79
C ARG A 197 5.16 16.05 3.58
N ASP A 198 5.54 16.95 2.68
CA ASP A 198 4.70 17.32 1.54
C ASP A 198 4.58 16.18 0.53
N ALA A 199 5.69 15.46 0.27
CA ALA A 199 5.68 14.30 -0.61
C ALA A 199 4.91 13.11 -0.01
N ALA A 200 4.96 12.90 1.32
CA ALA A 200 4.16 11.85 1.97
C ALA A 200 2.66 12.11 1.79
N ARG A 201 2.23 13.36 2.03
CA ARG A 201 0.83 13.78 1.85
C ARG A 201 0.38 13.64 0.40
N ALA A 202 1.21 14.07 -0.55
CA ALA A 202 0.90 13.98 -1.97
C ALA A 202 0.73 12.54 -2.48
N ASN A 203 1.32 11.56 -1.80
CA ASN A 203 1.30 10.14 -2.18
C ASN A 203 0.44 9.27 -1.26
N ASP A 204 -0.41 9.86 -0.41
CA ASP A 204 -1.27 9.13 0.54
C ASP A 204 -0.49 8.11 1.40
N LEU A 205 0.68 8.53 1.89
CA LEU A 205 1.41 7.83 2.94
C LEU A 205 0.97 8.36 4.30
N ILE A 206 0.74 7.47 5.25
CA ILE A 206 0.53 7.85 6.65
C ILE A 206 1.83 8.49 7.14
N LEU A 207 1.76 9.77 7.46
CA LEU A 207 2.91 10.56 7.86
C LEU A 207 3.06 10.57 9.38
N ILE A 208 4.27 10.24 9.84
CA ILE A 208 4.72 10.39 11.22
C ILE A 208 5.95 11.31 11.21
N GLY A 209 5.97 12.31 12.09
CA GLY A 209 7.18 13.10 12.34
C GLY A 209 7.91 12.55 13.56
N TYR A 210 9.23 12.35 13.52
CA TYR A 210 9.96 11.92 14.71
C TYR A 210 10.97 12.94 15.24
N HIS A 211 11.14 12.93 16.55
CA HIS A 211 12.13 13.73 17.27
C HIS A 211 13.14 12.81 17.96
N TYR A 212 14.42 12.95 17.63
CA TYR A 212 15.50 12.23 18.31
C TYR A 212 15.77 12.89 19.66
N VAL A 213 15.48 12.17 20.73
CA VAL A 213 15.60 12.63 22.11
C VAL A 213 17.08 12.67 22.51
N ARG A 214 17.51 13.78 23.11
CA ARG A 214 18.77 13.92 23.82
C ARG A 214 18.52 14.07 25.31
N ASP A 215 19.48 13.65 26.12
CA ASP A 215 19.42 13.85 27.57
C ASP A 215 19.44 15.35 27.92
N GLY A 216 18.57 15.78 28.83
CA GLY A 216 18.54 17.16 29.33
C GLY A 216 17.28 17.96 28.97
N ASP A 217 17.45 19.15 28.37
CA ASP A 217 16.44 20.20 28.30
C ASP A 217 15.19 19.80 27.48
N ALA A 218 14.18 19.28 28.17
CA ALA A 218 12.91 18.85 27.59
C ALA A 218 12.11 19.99 26.96
N GLU A 219 12.14 21.18 27.56
CA GLU A 219 11.40 22.35 27.05
C GLU A 219 12.06 22.90 25.78
N GLY A 220 13.40 22.95 25.75
CA GLY A 220 14.15 23.32 24.54
C GLY A 220 13.96 22.33 23.40
N GLN A 221 13.92 21.03 23.70
CA GLN A 221 13.62 19.98 22.72
C GLN A 221 12.21 20.14 22.11
N ALA A 222 11.21 20.30 22.97
CA ALA A 222 9.83 20.52 22.53
C ALA A 222 9.66 21.83 21.75
N ALA A 223 10.38 22.90 22.14
CA ALA A 223 10.40 24.16 21.41
C ALA A 223 11.05 24.02 20.03
N ASN A 224 12.17 23.28 19.94
CA ASN A 224 12.84 23.01 18.67
C ASN A 224 11.92 22.25 17.71
N LEU A 225 11.26 21.18 18.20
CA LEU A 225 10.27 20.42 17.43
C LEU A 225 9.10 21.31 16.95
N ALA A 226 8.47 22.05 17.86
CA ALA A 226 7.34 22.93 17.52
C ALA A 226 7.73 23.98 16.46
N ALA A 227 8.97 24.48 16.52
CA ALA A 227 9.48 25.47 15.59
C ALA A 227 9.85 24.91 14.20
N HIS A 228 9.72 23.60 13.96
CA HIS A 228 10.09 22.98 12.68
C HIS A 228 9.02 22.04 12.11
N ILE A 229 8.18 21.43 12.95
CA ILE A 229 7.14 20.48 12.51
C ILE A 229 6.13 21.13 11.55
N GLY A 230 5.83 22.42 11.75
CA GLY A 230 4.95 23.24 10.92
C GLY A 230 3.47 22.97 11.18
N ASP A 231 3.03 21.72 11.08
CA ASP A 231 1.67 21.29 11.37
C ASP A 231 1.66 20.41 12.63
N THR A 232 1.09 20.92 13.71
CA THR A 232 1.06 20.23 15.02
C THR A 232 0.07 19.07 15.07
N SER A 233 -0.76 18.88 14.05
CA SER A 233 -1.64 17.70 13.92
C SER A 233 -0.90 16.46 13.46
N VAL A 234 0.32 16.60 12.92
CA VAL A 234 1.17 15.46 12.57
C VAL A 234 1.49 14.66 13.83
N PRO A 235 1.22 13.34 13.86
CA PRO A 235 1.55 12.50 15.00
C PRO A 235 3.08 12.42 15.18
N VAL A 236 3.52 12.55 16.43
CA VAL A 236 4.93 12.57 16.79
C VAL A 236 5.37 11.21 17.32
N ALA A 237 6.48 10.70 16.81
CA ALA A 237 7.26 9.64 17.46
C ALA A 237 8.43 10.26 18.25
N LEU A 238 8.65 9.81 19.48
CA LEU A 238 9.89 10.11 20.19
C LEU A 238 10.88 8.96 19.98
N ASP A 239 12.02 9.31 19.38
CA ASP A 239 13.13 8.40 19.14
C ASP A 239 14.06 8.44 20.35
N PHE A 240 13.91 7.43 21.22
CA PHE A 240 14.53 7.33 22.54
C PHE A 240 15.56 6.20 22.54
N GLU A 241 16.78 6.57 22.20
CA GLU A 241 17.89 5.64 22.01
C GLU A 241 19.22 6.26 22.48
N SER A 242 20.32 6.03 21.76
CA SER A 242 21.63 6.37 22.28
C SER A 242 21.84 7.84 22.61
N GLY A 243 22.04 8.14 23.89
CA GLY A 243 22.26 9.51 24.37
C GLY A 243 20.97 10.25 24.75
N SER A 244 19.85 9.53 24.88
CA SER A 244 18.58 10.10 25.33
C SER A 244 18.40 10.12 26.86
N GLY A 245 19.34 9.60 27.66
CA GLY A 245 19.22 9.55 29.12
C GLY A 245 18.24 8.47 29.63
N GLY A 246 17.79 8.59 30.88
CA GLY A 246 16.85 7.64 31.50
C GLY A 246 15.39 7.86 31.12
N TYR A 247 14.50 6.93 31.48
CA TYR A 247 13.08 7.01 31.12
C TYR A 247 12.34 8.24 31.68
N ALA A 248 12.81 8.80 32.81
CA ALA A 248 12.31 10.08 33.31
C ALA A 248 12.53 11.23 32.31
N ASN A 249 13.62 11.21 31.53
CA ASN A 249 13.87 12.21 30.49
C ASN A 249 12.88 12.04 29.32
N PHE A 250 12.60 10.79 28.91
CA PHE A 250 11.57 10.50 27.92
C PHE A 250 10.21 11.09 28.33
N GLN A 251 9.77 10.83 29.56
CA GLN A 251 8.51 11.34 30.10
C GLN A 251 8.48 12.88 30.14
N ALA A 252 9.60 13.51 30.52
CA ALA A 252 9.73 14.97 30.54
C ALA A 252 9.59 15.58 29.13
N VAL A 253 10.29 15.02 28.13
CA VAL A 253 10.22 15.46 26.73
C VAL A 253 8.83 15.24 26.16
N LYS A 254 8.24 14.05 26.37
CA LYS A 254 6.86 13.75 25.96
C LYS A 254 5.88 14.80 26.50
N SER A 255 5.94 15.07 27.80
CA SER A 255 5.05 16.04 28.43
C SER A 255 5.25 17.45 27.89
N ALA A 256 6.49 17.85 27.58
CA ALA A 256 6.80 19.16 27.02
C ALA A 256 6.30 19.33 25.57
N VAL A 257 6.35 18.25 24.78
CA VAL A 257 5.78 18.20 23.42
C VAL A 257 4.26 18.28 23.48
N GLU A 258 3.61 17.53 24.36
CA GLU A 258 2.15 17.53 24.50
C GLU A 258 1.59 18.86 25.01
N ARG A 259 2.31 19.55 25.92
CA ARG A 259 1.96 20.92 26.34
C ARG A 259 1.94 21.94 25.21
N ARG A 260 2.55 21.64 24.06
CA ARG A 260 2.56 22.50 22.85
C ARG A 260 1.49 22.11 21.84
N GLY A 261 0.55 21.22 22.20
CA GLY A 261 -0.56 20.84 21.34
C GLY A 261 -0.22 19.83 20.25
N MET A 262 0.95 19.19 20.34
CA MET A 262 1.32 18.04 19.49
C MET A 262 0.95 16.74 20.21
N ARG A 263 0.68 15.67 19.45
CA ARG A 263 0.41 14.35 20.01
C ARG A 263 1.65 13.46 19.89
N VAL A 264 2.19 13.01 21.02
CA VAL A 264 3.18 11.92 21.02
C VAL A 264 2.45 10.59 20.92
N ALA A 265 2.48 10.01 19.73
CA ALA A 265 1.75 8.82 19.35
C ALA A 265 2.54 7.52 19.54
N LEU A 266 3.85 7.61 19.33
CA LEU A 266 4.75 6.47 19.27
C LEU A 266 6.01 6.73 20.10
N SER A 267 6.56 5.64 20.62
CA SER A 267 7.80 5.64 21.39
C SER A 267 8.75 4.64 20.74
N TYR A 268 9.71 5.13 19.95
CA TYR A 268 10.77 4.28 19.45
C TYR A 268 11.77 4.04 20.57
N ILE A 269 11.83 2.80 21.05
CA ILE A 269 12.67 2.39 22.17
C ILE A 269 13.33 1.08 21.78
N PRO A 270 14.59 1.07 21.33
CA PRO A 270 15.28 -0.18 21.05
C PRO A 270 15.41 -1.04 22.32
N ARG A 271 15.14 -2.35 22.22
CA ARG A 271 15.24 -3.26 23.38
C ARG A 271 16.63 -3.20 24.03
N TRP A 272 17.68 -3.09 23.22
CA TRP A 272 19.06 -2.97 23.71
C TRP A 272 19.27 -1.68 24.53
N TYR A 273 18.63 -0.57 24.14
CA TYR A 273 18.76 0.69 24.86
C TYR A 273 17.99 0.66 26.16
N TRP A 274 16.75 0.14 26.12
CA TRP A 274 15.94 -0.14 27.30
C TRP A 274 16.69 -0.99 28.33
N GLN A 275 17.35 -2.08 27.88
CA GLN A 275 18.20 -2.91 28.74
C GLN A 275 19.37 -2.11 29.32
N ARG A 276 20.05 -1.31 28.50
CA ARG A 276 21.20 -0.50 28.90
C ARG A 276 20.87 0.50 30.01
N ILE A 277 19.66 1.08 30.01
CA ILE A 277 19.23 2.05 31.02
C ILE A 277 18.61 1.41 32.27
N GLY A 278 18.78 0.10 32.46
CA GLY A 278 18.33 -0.61 33.65
C GLY A 278 16.94 -1.24 33.54
N SER A 279 16.42 -1.43 32.33
CA SER A 279 15.15 -2.11 32.05
C SER A 279 13.94 -1.53 32.83
N PRO A 280 13.72 -0.19 32.79
CA PRO A 280 12.62 0.44 33.51
C PRO A 280 11.25 -0.06 33.03
N ASP A 281 10.22 0.10 33.86
CA ASP A 281 8.84 -0.03 33.39
C ASP A 281 8.53 1.11 32.41
N ILE A 282 8.02 0.75 31.23
CA ILE A 282 7.64 1.62 30.12
C ILE A 282 6.20 1.33 29.67
N SER A 283 5.38 0.69 30.52
CA SER A 283 3.97 0.37 30.22
C SER A 283 3.11 1.62 29.94
N ASP A 284 3.56 2.80 30.38
CA ASP A 284 2.92 4.11 30.10
C ASP A 284 3.47 4.81 28.84
N ALA A 285 4.44 4.21 28.13
CA ALA A 285 4.94 4.75 26.86
C ALA A 285 3.88 4.58 25.76
N PRO A 286 3.50 5.65 25.03
CA PRO A 286 2.52 5.54 23.96
C PRO A 286 3.10 4.76 22.77
N GLY A 287 2.35 3.78 22.26
CA GLY A 287 2.62 3.11 20.98
C GLY A 287 4.06 2.66 20.79
N LEU A 288 4.45 1.57 21.48
CA LEU A 288 5.82 1.06 21.42
C LEU A 288 6.23 0.70 19.99
N TRP A 289 7.29 1.36 19.51
CA TRP A 289 7.98 1.04 18.27
C TRP A 289 9.32 0.40 18.64
N ALA A 290 9.42 -0.91 18.46
CA ALA A 290 10.61 -1.67 18.80
C ALA A 290 11.56 -1.79 17.59
N SER A 291 12.83 -2.07 17.84
CA SER A 291 13.77 -2.52 16.80
C SER A 291 14.36 -3.89 17.13
N ALA A 292 14.43 -4.73 16.10
CA ALA A 292 15.17 -5.98 16.10
C ALA A 292 15.56 -6.28 14.65
N TYR A 293 16.84 -6.27 14.32
CA TYR A 293 17.26 -6.35 12.92
C TYR A 293 17.56 -7.78 12.47
N VAL A 294 17.06 -8.13 11.30
CA VAL A 294 17.50 -9.32 10.57
C VAL A 294 18.87 -9.09 9.94
N ASN A 295 19.57 -10.18 9.65
CA ASN A 295 20.85 -10.11 8.93
C ASN A 295 20.61 -9.99 7.42
N GLY A 296 21.45 -9.20 6.74
CA GLY A 296 21.49 -9.10 5.28
C GLY A 296 20.85 -7.84 4.72
N THR A 297 20.83 -7.76 3.39
CA THR A 297 20.24 -6.66 2.61
C THR A 297 19.35 -7.24 1.51
N GLY A 298 18.32 -6.50 1.11
CA GLY A 298 17.33 -7.00 0.17
C GLY A 298 16.05 -6.18 0.19
N TYR A 299 15.01 -6.64 -0.51
CA TYR A 299 13.69 -6.01 -0.42
C TYR A 299 13.05 -6.28 0.94
N ALA A 300 12.25 -5.33 1.43
CA ALA A 300 11.54 -5.46 2.71
C ALA A 300 10.75 -6.78 2.83
N SER A 301 10.04 -7.16 1.75
CA SER A 301 9.27 -8.39 1.66
C SER A 301 10.09 -9.68 1.74
N VAL A 302 11.39 -9.61 1.44
CA VAL A 302 12.33 -10.74 1.54
C VAL A 302 12.98 -10.79 2.91
N LEU A 303 13.27 -9.62 3.48
CA LEU A 303 13.93 -9.49 4.78
C LEU A 303 12.99 -9.76 5.95
N TYR A 304 11.67 -9.52 5.79
CA TYR A 304 10.75 -9.64 6.91
C TYR A 304 10.59 -11.09 7.40
N PRO A 305 10.84 -11.36 8.69
CA PRO A 305 10.82 -12.71 9.24
C PRO A 305 9.42 -13.22 9.64
N GLY A 306 8.38 -12.40 9.48
CA GLY A 306 6.99 -12.74 9.84
C GLY A 306 6.53 -12.15 11.18
N ASP A 307 5.21 -12.16 11.39
CA ASP A 307 4.54 -11.56 12.57
C ASP A 307 4.78 -12.35 13.86
N GLU A 308 5.17 -13.62 13.74
CA GLU A 308 5.52 -14.51 14.86
C GLU A 308 6.99 -14.40 15.29
N TRP A 309 7.77 -13.53 14.64
CA TRP A 309 9.19 -13.41 14.92
C TRP A 309 9.46 -12.81 16.31
N SER A 310 10.52 -13.28 16.97
CA SER A 310 10.86 -12.89 18.35
C SER A 310 11.12 -11.40 18.55
N GLY A 311 11.36 -10.63 17.48
CA GLY A 311 11.46 -9.16 17.54
C GLY A 311 10.20 -8.49 18.11
N TRP A 312 9.03 -9.11 17.93
CA TRP A 312 7.73 -8.65 18.41
C TRP A 312 7.47 -8.88 19.91
N GLN A 313 8.34 -9.63 20.60
CA GLN A 313 8.11 -9.97 22.00
C GLN A 313 7.96 -8.71 22.89
N PRO A 314 7.03 -8.68 23.85
CA PRO A 314 6.91 -7.58 24.81
C PRO A 314 8.19 -7.36 25.65
N TYR A 315 8.39 -6.16 26.17
CA TYR A 315 9.41 -5.83 27.17
C TYR A 315 9.05 -4.56 27.95
N GLY A 316 9.51 -4.47 29.20
CA GLY A 316 9.26 -3.33 30.07
C GLY A 316 7.77 -2.99 30.25
N GLY A 317 6.88 -3.99 30.18
CA GLY A 317 5.43 -3.79 30.27
C GLY A 317 4.78 -3.21 29.00
N GLY A 318 5.56 -2.91 27.96
CA GLY A 318 5.07 -2.45 26.66
C GLY A 318 4.96 -3.58 25.63
N GLU A 319 3.95 -3.46 24.76
CA GLU A 319 3.74 -4.38 23.64
C GLU A 319 4.08 -3.67 22.30
N PRO A 320 5.04 -4.18 21.51
CA PRO A 320 5.39 -3.59 20.23
C PRO A 320 4.21 -3.52 19.26
N LYS A 321 3.90 -2.31 18.82
CA LYS A 321 2.89 -2.01 17.77
C LYS A 321 3.54 -1.86 16.40
N ILE A 322 4.74 -1.30 16.35
CA ILE A 322 5.58 -1.22 15.15
C ILE A 322 6.92 -1.91 15.43
N LEU A 323 7.44 -2.63 14.45
CA LEU A 323 8.76 -3.25 14.50
C LEU A 323 9.63 -2.73 13.35
N GLN A 324 10.72 -2.05 13.67
CA GLN A 324 11.81 -1.80 12.73
C GLN A 324 12.66 -3.06 12.62
N PHE A 325 12.58 -3.74 11.48
CA PHE A 325 13.16 -5.07 11.31
C PHE A 325 14.43 -5.10 10.45
N SER A 326 14.79 -3.99 9.80
CA SER A 326 16.05 -3.85 9.07
C SER A 326 16.41 -2.38 8.92
N SER A 327 17.70 -2.08 8.95
CA SER A 327 18.27 -0.75 8.67
C SER A 327 18.90 -0.63 7.27
N SER A 328 18.67 -1.63 6.41
CA SER A 328 19.39 -1.75 5.14
C SER A 328 18.57 -2.45 4.06
N ALA A 329 17.27 -2.19 4.03
CA ALA A 329 16.42 -2.68 2.94
C ALA A 329 16.54 -1.78 1.70
N HIS A 330 16.38 -2.39 0.52
CA HIS A 330 16.31 -1.68 -0.75
C HIS A 330 14.91 -1.15 -0.97
N VAL A 331 14.76 0.18 -0.92
CA VAL A 331 13.50 0.88 -1.14
C VAL A 331 13.75 2.12 -2.00
N ALA A 332 12.99 2.29 -3.07
CA ALA A 332 13.11 3.43 -3.99
C ALA A 332 14.56 3.71 -4.45
N GLY A 333 15.31 2.64 -4.73
CA GLY A 333 16.70 2.70 -5.16
C GLY A 333 17.73 3.08 -4.07
N LYS A 334 17.34 3.06 -2.80
CA LYS A 334 18.19 3.42 -1.64
C LYS A 334 18.19 2.34 -0.56
N SER A 335 19.21 2.38 0.29
CA SER A 335 19.24 1.67 1.58
C SER A 335 18.46 2.49 2.61
N VAL A 336 17.39 1.92 3.15
CA VAL A 336 16.45 2.60 4.06
C VAL A 336 16.04 1.65 5.19
N ASP A 337 15.73 2.25 6.34
CA ASP A 337 15.18 1.55 7.49
C ASP A 337 13.72 1.17 7.21
N VAL A 338 13.33 -0.07 7.51
CA VAL A 338 12.00 -0.61 7.20
C VAL A 338 11.31 -1.18 8.41
N ASN A 339 9.99 -0.97 8.41
CA ASN A 339 9.11 -1.19 9.54
C ASN A 339 7.90 -2.01 9.12
N ALA A 340 7.39 -2.78 10.07
CA ALA A 340 6.14 -3.51 9.97
C ALA A 340 5.18 -3.03 11.07
N PHE A 341 3.90 -2.90 10.74
CA PHE A 341 2.82 -2.73 11.69
C PHE A 341 1.85 -3.91 11.56
N ARG A 342 1.55 -4.58 12.68
CA ARG A 342 0.61 -5.71 12.75
C ARG A 342 -0.82 -5.17 12.86
N GLY A 343 -1.42 -4.89 11.72
CA GLY A 343 -2.80 -4.41 11.65
C GLY A 343 -3.14 -3.69 10.35
N ALA A 344 -4.38 -3.23 10.26
CA ALA A 344 -4.93 -2.50 9.13
C ALA A 344 -4.58 -1.00 9.16
N ARG A 345 -4.76 -0.31 8.03
CA ARG A 345 -4.42 1.12 7.85
C ARG A 345 -5.18 1.99 8.85
N GLU A 346 -6.43 1.65 9.06
CA GLU A 346 -7.36 2.31 9.99
C GLU A 346 -6.92 2.13 11.45
N GLU A 347 -6.37 0.97 11.80
CA GLU A 347 -5.82 0.70 13.13
C GLU A 347 -4.55 1.52 13.37
N LEU A 348 -3.70 1.65 12.36
CA LEU A 348 -2.53 2.53 12.43
C LEU A 348 -2.96 4.01 12.58
N LEU A 349 -3.94 4.47 11.80
CA LEU A 349 -4.47 5.83 11.93
C LEU A 349 -5.07 6.08 13.33
N SER A 350 -5.80 5.11 13.87
CA SER A 350 -6.35 5.15 15.23
C SER A 350 -5.25 5.23 16.30
N LEU A 351 -4.22 4.37 16.20
CA LEU A 351 -3.06 4.40 17.08
C LEU A 351 -2.37 5.77 17.07
N LEU A 352 -2.24 6.36 15.88
CA LEU A 352 -1.65 7.67 15.67
C LEU A 352 -2.53 8.82 16.14
N GLY A 353 -3.80 8.57 16.49
CA GLY A 353 -4.76 9.62 16.81
C GLY A 353 -4.97 10.57 15.65
N ALA A 354 -4.59 10.15 14.44
CA ALA A 354 -4.90 10.82 13.21
C ALA A 354 -6.35 10.47 12.90
N THR A 355 -7.25 11.44 12.98
CA THR A 355 -8.55 11.27 12.33
C THR A 355 -8.26 10.97 10.87
N ALA A 356 -8.76 9.84 10.36
CA ALA A 356 -8.92 9.69 8.92
C ALA A 356 -9.51 11.00 8.40
N PRO A 357 -8.97 11.60 7.32
CA PRO A 357 -9.53 12.84 6.80
C PRO A 357 -11.04 12.63 6.71
N ALA A 358 -11.81 13.52 7.35
CA ALA A 358 -13.25 13.52 7.19
C ALA A 358 -13.49 13.45 5.69
N GLN A 359 -14.11 12.36 5.23
CA GLN A 359 -14.48 12.24 3.83
C GLN A 359 -15.21 13.54 3.50
N PRO A 360 -14.70 14.41 2.60
CA PRO A 360 -15.50 15.54 2.17
C PRO A 360 -16.80 14.94 1.68
N THR A 361 -17.93 15.39 2.23
CA THR A 361 -19.29 15.00 1.83
C THR A 361 -19.63 15.45 0.41
N ALA A 362 -18.62 15.86 -0.37
CA ALA A 362 -18.70 15.99 -1.80
C ALA A 362 -19.01 14.59 -2.35
N SER A 363 -20.14 14.47 -3.04
CA SER A 363 -20.46 13.25 -3.77
C SER A 363 -19.30 12.91 -4.72
N LEU A 364 -19.17 11.64 -5.09
CA LEU A 364 -18.20 11.21 -6.11
C LEU A 364 -18.28 12.10 -7.36
N ASP A 365 -19.49 12.57 -7.70
CA ASP A 365 -19.77 13.50 -8.79
C ASP A 365 -19.09 14.84 -8.59
N GLN A 366 -19.05 15.37 -7.36
CA GLN A 366 -18.47 16.68 -7.05
C GLN A 366 -16.94 16.63 -6.99
N LEU A 367 -16.35 15.52 -6.54
CA LEU A 367 -14.90 15.28 -6.64
C LEU A 367 -14.44 15.11 -8.10
N VAL A 368 -15.23 14.42 -8.92
CA VAL A 368 -14.98 14.32 -10.37
C VAL A 368 -15.15 15.69 -11.03
N LEU A 369 -16.14 16.49 -10.62
CA LEU A 369 -16.37 17.82 -11.16
C LEU A 369 -15.23 18.79 -10.82
N ASP A 370 -14.72 18.77 -9.59
CA ASP A 370 -13.55 19.58 -9.19
C ASP A 370 -12.29 19.17 -9.95
N GLN A 371 -12.10 17.87 -10.20
CA GLN A 371 -10.98 17.38 -11.02
C GLN A 371 -11.08 17.82 -12.49
N LEU A 372 -12.29 17.86 -13.03
CA LEU A 372 -12.53 18.25 -14.42
C LEU A 372 -12.48 19.77 -14.62
N VAL A 373 -12.98 20.57 -13.67
CA VAL A 373 -13.21 22.01 -13.82
C VAL A 373 -12.21 22.87 -13.03
N GLY A 374 -11.39 22.27 -12.17
CA GLY A 374 -10.39 22.95 -11.37
C GLY A 374 -10.94 23.53 -10.05
N PRO A 375 -10.07 23.94 -9.11
CA PRO A 375 -10.47 24.39 -7.79
C PRO A 375 -11.49 25.55 -7.84
N GLY A 376 -12.66 25.37 -7.21
CA GLY A 376 -13.71 26.38 -7.18
C GLY A 376 -14.34 26.70 -8.55
N PHE A 377 -14.25 25.79 -9.52
CA PHE A 377 -14.71 25.97 -10.90
C PHE A 377 -13.95 27.06 -11.70
N HIS A 378 -12.74 27.40 -11.26
CA HIS A 378 -11.93 28.46 -11.89
C HIS A 378 -10.88 27.94 -12.89
N GLY A 379 -10.92 26.65 -13.22
CA GLY A 379 -9.91 26.02 -14.08
C GLY A 379 -8.60 25.74 -13.34
N TRP A 380 -7.71 25.05 -14.03
CA TRP A 380 -6.41 24.67 -13.47
C TRP A 380 -5.35 25.72 -13.83
N PRO A 381 -4.54 26.21 -12.87
CA PRO A 381 -3.46 27.16 -13.16
C PRO A 381 -2.47 26.63 -14.21
N GLN A 382 -2.18 25.33 -14.18
CA GLN A 382 -1.33 24.68 -15.18
C GLN A 382 -1.98 24.51 -16.56
N LEU A 383 -3.29 24.74 -16.68
CA LEU A 383 -4.04 24.68 -17.94
C LEU A 383 -4.52 26.09 -18.38
N ASP A 384 -3.82 27.15 -17.98
CA ASP A 384 -4.20 28.54 -18.28
C ASP A 384 -5.60 28.91 -17.75
N ASN A 385 -5.90 28.46 -16.52
CA ASN A 385 -7.21 28.60 -15.86
C ASN A 385 -8.39 28.02 -16.67
N LYS A 386 -8.12 26.99 -17.48
CA LYS A 386 -9.16 26.22 -18.19
C LYS A 386 -9.52 24.95 -17.44
N SER A 387 -10.74 24.46 -17.68
CA SER A 387 -11.09 23.07 -17.33
C SER A 387 -10.26 22.09 -18.17
N VAL A 388 -10.16 20.83 -17.74
CA VAL A 388 -9.52 19.76 -18.51
C VAL A 388 -10.21 19.60 -19.88
N VAL A 389 -11.52 19.75 -19.92
CA VAL A 389 -12.32 19.65 -21.16
C VAL A 389 -12.01 20.79 -22.12
N ASP A 390 -11.99 22.03 -21.62
CA ASP A 390 -11.73 23.21 -22.43
C ASP A 390 -10.28 23.24 -22.94
N PHE A 391 -9.34 22.81 -22.11
CA PHE A 391 -7.95 22.65 -22.52
C PHE A 391 -7.79 21.62 -23.64
N LEU A 392 -8.41 20.44 -23.50
CA LEU A 392 -8.37 19.40 -24.53
C LEU A 392 -9.06 19.84 -25.83
N ALA A 393 -10.15 20.61 -25.73
CA ALA A 393 -10.83 21.18 -26.88
C ALA A 393 -9.95 22.21 -27.60
N SER A 394 -9.32 23.15 -26.87
CA SER A 394 -8.42 24.14 -27.48
C SER A 394 -7.19 23.47 -28.09
N TRP A 395 -6.61 22.50 -27.40
CA TRP A 395 -5.46 21.75 -27.90
C TRP A 395 -5.78 20.99 -29.19
N ARG A 396 -6.97 20.37 -29.30
CA ARG A 396 -7.41 19.70 -30.53
C ARG A 396 -7.56 20.66 -31.71
N GLU A 397 -8.08 21.86 -31.47
CA GLU A 397 -8.25 22.86 -32.53
C GLU A 397 -6.90 23.44 -32.99
N GLU A 398 -5.97 23.66 -32.04
CA GLU A 398 -4.59 24.04 -32.34
C GLU A 398 -3.88 22.96 -33.18
N GLN A 399 -3.99 21.69 -32.80
CA GLN A 399 -3.45 20.56 -33.56
C GLN A 399 -4.03 20.48 -34.98
N ARG A 400 -5.34 20.68 -35.12
CA ARG A 400 -6.01 20.67 -36.42
C ARG A 400 -5.54 21.81 -37.30
N THR A 401 -5.36 23.00 -36.73
CA THR A 401 -4.85 24.18 -37.45
C THR A 401 -3.40 23.98 -37.88
N ALA A 402 -2.54 23.46 -36.99
CA ALA A 402 -1.16 23.14 -37.30
C ALA A 402 -1.05 22.08 -38.42
N ASN A 403 -1.86 21.02 -38.35
CA ASN A 403 -1.89 19.98 -39.39
C ASN A 403 -2.36 20.53 -40.74
N LYS A 404 -3.34 21.45 -40.75
CA LYS A 404 -3.78 22.11 -41.98
C LYS A 404 -2.69 23.01 -42.56
N ALA A 405 -2.04 23.83 -41.74
CA ALA A 405 -0.94 24.68 -42.18
C ALA A 405 0.24 23.87 -42.74
N MET A 406 0.57 22.74 -42.12
CA MET A 406 1.57 21.80 -42.61
C MET A 406 1.17 21.21 -43.99
N ALA A 407 -0.08 20.80 -44.15
CA ALA A 407 -0.60 20.27 -45.41
C ALA A 407 -0.58 21.33 -46.53
N ASP A 408 -0.96 22.57 -46.22
CA ASP A 408 -0.94 23.69 -47.16
C ASP A 408 0.51 24.03 -47.59
N ALA A 409 1.46 24.03 -46.64
CA ALA A 409 2.88 24.24 -46.93
C ALA A 409 3.48 23.12 -47.80
N LEU A 410 3.15 21.85 -47.52
CA LEU A 410 3.54 20.70 -48.34
C LEU A 410 2.96 20.80 -49.77
N ALA A 411 1.70 21.23 -49.90
CA ALA A 411 1.06 21.43 -51.20
C ALA A 411 1.72 22.56 -52.02
N LEU A 412 2.18 23.63 -51.37
CA LEU A 412 2.95 24.71 -52.00
C LEU A 412 4.33 24.23 -52.47
N LEU A 413 5.04 23.44 -51.66
CA LEU A 413 6.33 22.85 -52.02
C LEU A 413 6.22 21.93 -53.25
N LEU A 414 5.18 21.09 -53.30
CA LEU A 414 4.92 20.19 -54.43
C LEU A 414 4.55 20.93 -55.72
N LYS A 415 3.92 22.12 -55.62
CA LYS A 415 3.60 22.97 -56.78
C LYS A 415 4.80 23.81 -57.26
N GLY A 416 5.77 24.07 -56.39
CA GLY A 416 6.99 24.83 -56.71
C GLY A 416 8.09 24.04 -57.43
N THR A 417 7.96 22.70 -57.53
CA THR A 417 8.92 21.81 -58.22
C THR A 417 8.62 21.58 -59.71
N THR A 418 7.69 22.34 -60.29
CA THR A 418 7.45 22.37 -61.75
C THR A 418 7.66 23.78 -62.28
N GLN A 419 8.91 24.19 -62.44
CA GLN A 419 9.36 25.17 -63.44
C GLN A 419 10.72 24.74 -63.98
#